data_AF-A0A2S3UNX6-F1
#
_entry.id   AF-A0A2S3UNX6-F1
#
_cell.length_a   1.000
_cell.length_b   1.000
_cell.length_c   1.000
_cell.angle_alpha   90.00
_cell.angle_beta   90.00
_cell.angle_gamma   90.00
#
_symmetry.space_group_name_H-M   'P 1'
#
loop_
_entity.id
_entity.type
_entity.pdbx_description
1 polymer ?
#
loop_
_entity_poly.entity_id
_entity_poly.type
_entity_poly.pdbx_seq_one_letter_code
_entity_poly.pdbx_strand_id
1 'polypeptide(L)'
;MTATAYLIVLPAQADNDDPSDRVKLNGASIEGFCWLSQQMVIVVTDLSRSKLYHAVKRQLGDDRPLLVAPLSQAPKFKGLASGSTKWVRQHM
;
A
#
# COMPACT_ATOMS: atom_id res chain seq x y z
N MET A 1 16.68 -8.62 -7.72
CA MET A 1 15.61 -7.82 -8.36
C MET A 1 15.57 -6.49 -7.62
N THR A 2 15.41 -5.36 -8.31
CA THR A 2 15.36 -4.04 -7.64
C THR A 2 13.96 -3.82 -7.07
N ALA A 3 13.86 -3.50 -5.79
CA ALA A 3 12.59 -3.20 -5.15
C ALA A 3 11.94 -1.97 -5.79
N THR A 4 10.63 -2.05 -5.99
CA THR A 4 9.81 -0.95 -6.53
C THR A 4 8.83 -0.49 -5.46
N ALA A 5 8.67 0.82 -5.33
CA ALA A 5 7.65 1.40 -4.49
C ALA A 5 6.32 1.53 -5.26
N TYR A 6 5.23 1.13 -4.62
CA TYR A 6 3.88 1.29 -5.15
C TYR A 6 3.01 2.05 -4.14
N LEU A 7 2.24 3.02 -4.64
CA LEU A 7 1.08 3.53 -3.94
C LEU A 7 -0.11 2.61 -4.20
N ILE A 8 -0.74 2.15 -3.12
CA ILE A 8 -1.97 1.37 -3.17
C ILE A 8 -3.08 2.22 -2.56
N VAL A 9 -4.16 2.39 -3.32
CA VAL A 9 -5.41 3.02 -2.84
C VAL A 9 -6.46 1.92 -2.74
N LEU A 10 -6.96 1.75 -1.53
CA LEU A 10 -7.94 0.76 -1.10
C LEU A 10 -9.32 1.39 -0.99
N PRO A 11 -10.40 0.60 -1.05
CA PRO A 11 -11.74 1.12 -0.84
C PRO A 11 -11.89 1.68 0.58
N ALA A 12 -12.80 2.63 0.75
CA ALA A 12 -13.22 3.06 2.08
C ALA A 12 -13.70 1.85 2.90
N GLN A 13 -13.15 1.74 4.10
CA GLN A 13 -13.68 0.83 5.10
C GLN A 13 -15.02 1.38 5.58
N ALA A 14 -16.01 0.52 5.75
CA ALA A 14 -17.25 0.93 6.41
C ALA A 14 -16.94 1.23 7.88
N ASP A 15 -17.73 2.09 8.53
CA ASP A 15 -17.54 2.44 9.96
C ASP A 15 -17.56 1.21 10.90
N ASN A 16 -18.08 0.08 10.42
CA ASN A 16 -18.17 -1.19 11.15
C ASN A 16 -17.12 -2.24 10.73
N ASP A 17 -16.20 -1.94 9.81
CA ASP A 17 -15.15 -2.88 9.42
C ASP A 17 -14.16 -3.07 10.57
N ASP A 18 -13.83 -4.33 10.89
CA ASP A 18 -12.78 -4.62 11.86
C ASP A 18 -11.43 -4.14 11.31
N PRO A 19 -10.63 -3.35 12.07
CA PRO A 19 -9.25 -3.03 11.71
C PRO A 19 -8.38 -4.25 11.37
N SER A 20 -8.74 -5.44 11.84
CA SER A 20 -8.11 -6.72 11.52
C SER A 20 -8.40 -7.23 10.10
N ASP A 21 -9.45 -6.71 9.44
CA ASP A 21 -9.83 -7.00 8.04
C ASP A 21 -9.02 -6.21 7.00
N ARG A 22 -8.07 -5.38 7.45
CA ARG A 22 -7.18 -4.67 6.54
C ARG A 22 -6.38 -5.65 5.68
N VAL A 23 -6.13 -5.21 4.44
CA VAL A 23 -5.22 -5.92 3.54
C VAL A 23 -3.91 -6.22 4.25
N LYS A 24 -3.59 -7.51 4.30
CA LYS A 24 -2.38 -8.06 4.87
C LYS A 24 -1.24 -7.83 3.88
N LEU A 25 -0.29 -6.99 4.30
CA LEU A 25 0.89 -6.56 3.52
C LEU A 25 2.18 -7.19 4.05
N ASN A 26 2.07 -8.31 4.74
CA ASN A 26 3.17 -9.11 5.26
C ASN A 26 3.49 -10.26 4.30
N GLY A 27 4.76 -10.40 3.93
CA GLY A 27 5.25 -11.48 3.06
C GLY A 27 6.73 -11.31 2.73
N ALA A 28 7.40 -12.41 2.39
CA ALA A 28 8.86 -12.43 2.15
C ALA A 28 9.34 -11.46 1.04
N SER A 29 8.44 -11.08 0.14
CA SER A 29 8.69 -10.14 -0.96
C SER A 29 8.38 -8.68 -0.62
N ILE A 30 7.82 -8.39 0.56
CA ILE A 30 7.55 -7.02 1.01
C ILE A 30 8.69 -6.57 1.92
N GLU A 31 9.50 -5.63 1.46
CA GLU A 31 10.61 -5.06 2.23
C GLU A 31 10.11 -4.09 3.30
N GLY A 32 9.03 -3.39 3.00
CA GLY A 32 8.38 -2.50 3.96
C GLY A 32 7.09 -1.89 3.41
N PHE A 33 6.26 -1.42 4.32
CA PHE A 33 5.07 -0.63 3.97
C PHE A 33 4.83 0.50 4.96
N CYS A 34 4.14 1.54 4.52
CA CYS A 34 3.72 2.66 5.34
C CYS A 34 2.29 3.06 5.01
N TRP A 35 1.39 2.85 5.97
CA TRP A 35 0.05 3.39 5.90
C TRP A 35 0.10 4.92 5.97
N LEU A 36 -0.50 5.57 4.97
CA LEU A 36 -0.63 7.02 4.86
C LEU A 36 -1.98 7.50 5.41
N SER A 37 -2.99 6.63 5.35
CA SER A 37 -4.33 6.81 5.92
C SER A 37 -4.99 5.43 6.07
N GLN A 38 -6.30 5.36 6.35
CA GLN A 38 -7.04 4.10 6.34
C GLN A 38 -7.13 3.45 4.95
N GLN A 39 -7.02 4.24 3.88
CA GLN A 39 -7.27 3.81 2.49
C GLN A 39 -6.03 3.89 1.61
N MET A 40 -4.91 4.38 2.13
CA MET A 40 -3.70 4.60 1.35
C MET A 40 -2.50 4.01 2.04
N VAL A 41 -1.70 3.26 1.29
CA VAL A 41 -0.48 2.64 1.77
C VAL A 41 0.58 2.64 0.68
N ILE A 42 1.82 2.93 1.05
CA ILE A 42 2.98 2.71 0.18
C ILE A 42 3.60 1.37 0.55
N VAL A 43 3.97 0.59 -0.46
CA VAL A 43 4.62 -0.72 -0.31
C VAL A 43 5.89 -0.74 -1.15
N VAL A 44 6.99 -1.18 -0.57
CA VAL A 44 8.27 -1.43 -1.25
C VAL A 44 8.46 -2.93 -1.37
N THR A 45 8.61 -3.43 -2.60
CA THR A 45 8.59 -4.86 -2.90
C THR A 45 9.34 -5.21 -4.18
N ASP A 46 9.88 -6.44 -4.25
CA ASP A 46 10.43 -7.02 -5.47
C ASP A 46 9.36 -7.61 -6.42
N LEU A 47 8.08 -7.60 -6.02
CA LEU A 47 6.97 -8.04 -6.85
C LEU A 47 6.75 -7.10 -8.04
N SER A 48 6.40 -7.69 -9.18
CA SER A 48 5.85 -6.92 -10.29
C SER A 48 4.50 -6.32 -9.90
N ARG A 49 4.13 -5.19 -10.52
CA ARG A 49 2.83 -4.52 -10.32
C ARG A 49 1.65 -5.49 -10.42
N SER A 50 1.67 -6.39 -11.41
CA SER A 50 0.61 -7.38 -11.62
C SER A 50 0.51 -8.38 -10.45
N LYS A 51 1.64 -8.90 -9.96
CA LYS A 51 1.66 -9.81 -8.81
C LYS A 51 1.13 -9.12 -7.55
N LEU A 52 1.57 -7.89 -7.28
CA LEU A 52 1.11 -7.10 -6.14
C LEU A 52 -0.40 -6.80 -6.25
N TYR A 53 -0.86 -6.35 -7.42
CA TYR A 53 -2.27 -6.09 -7.69
C TYR A 53 -3.13 -7.33 -7.43
N HIS A 54 -2.75 -8.49 -7.97
CA HIS A 54 -3.52 -9.72 -7.76
C HIS A 54 -3.48 -10.21 -6.30
N ALA A 55 -2.39 -9.99 -5.57
CA ALA A 55 -2.30 -10.33 -4.15
C ALA A 55 -3.25 -9.50 -3.30
N VAL A 56 -3.37 -8.20 -3.58
CA VAL A 56 -4.30 -7.30 -2.88
C VAL A 56 -5.74 -7.52 -3.33
N LYS A 57 -5.98 -7.63 -4.65
CA LYS A 57 -7.31 -7.88 -5.22
C LYS A 57 -7.99 -9.09 -4.59
N ARG A 58 -7.26 -10.21 -4.42
CA ARG A 58 -7.80 -11.43 -3.81
C ARG A 58 -8.28 -11.24 -2.36
N GLN A 59 -7.77 -10.25 -1.65
CA GLN A 59 -8.17 -9.98 -0.26
C GLN A 59 -9.39 -9.07 -0.17
N LEU A 60 -9.63 -8.22 -1.17
CA LEU A 60 -10.73 -7.24 -1.15
C LEU A 60 -12.09 -7.84 -1.54
N GLY A 61 -12.12 -9.02 -2.13
CA GLY A 61 -13.32 -9.57 -2.76
C GLY A 61 -13.64 -8.90 -4.09
N ASP A 62 -14.74 -9.33 -4.71
CA ASP A 62 -15.16 -8.83 -6.02
C ASP A 62 -15.78 -7.41 -5.93
N ASP A 63 -15.73 -6.68 -7.05
CA ASP A 63 -16.35 -5.35 -7.24
C ASP A 63 -15.90 -4.20 -6.30
N ARG A 64 -14.78 -4.36 -5.60
CA ARG A 64 -14.18 -3.27 -4.79
C ARG A 64 -13.13 -2.49 -5.59
N PRO A 65 -13.14 -1.14 -5.56
CA PRO A 65 -12.15 -0.34 -6.26
C PRO A 65 -10.75 -0.56 -5.68
N LEU A 66 -9.74 -0.73 -6.55
CA LEU A 66 -8.34 -0.91 -6.20
C LEU A 66 -7.45 -0.21 -7.22
N LEU A 67 -6.55 0.64 -6.75
CA LEU A 67 -5.49 1.25 -7.56
C LEU A 67 -4.12 0.83 -7.03
N VAL A 68 -3.23 0.42 -7.93
CA VAL A 68 -1.81 0.13 -7.64
C VAL A 68 -0.95 0.87 -8.65
N ALA A 69 -0.26 1.93 -8.21
CA ALA A 69 0.54 2.80 -9.05
C ALA A 69 2.02 2.77 -8.65
N PRO A 70 2.96 2.53 -9.59
CA PRO A 70 4.39 2.61 -9.29
C PRO A 70 4.78 4.05 -9.01
N LEU A 71 5.70 4.24 -8.08
CA LEU A 71 6.29 5.54 -7.74
C LEU A 71 7.75 5.55 -8.19
N SER A 72 8.12 6.50 -9.06
CA SER A 72 9.50 6.69 -9.52
C SER A 72 10.33 7.59 -8.60
N GLN A 73 9.68 8.29 -7.67
CA GLN A 73 10.30 9.20 -6.71
C GLN A 73 9.42 9.31 -5.47
N ALA A 74 10.01 9.75 -4.36
CA ALA A 74 9.29 10.03 -3.13
C ALA A 74 8.16 11.07 -3.35
N PRO A 75 6.88 10.71 -3.12
CA PRO A 75 5.77 11.65 -3.26
C PRO A 75 5.78 12.71 -2.16
N LYS A 76 5.11 13.84 -2.41
CA LYS A 76 4.89 14.90 -1.41
C LYS A 76 3.61 14.63 -0.64
N PHE A 77 3.64 14.90 0.66
CA PHE A 77 2.51 14.65 1.57
C PHE A 77 2.06 15.91 2.29
N LYS A 78 0.76 15.99 2.59
CA LYS A 78 0.14 17.00 3.46
C LYS A 78 -1.03 16.35 4.21
N GLY A 79 -1.03 16.43 5.54
CA GLY A 79 -2.14 15.93 6.37
C GLY A 79 -2.30 14.39 6.40
N LEU A 80 -1.26 13.63 6.03
CA LEU A 80 -1.25 12.17 6.13
C LEU A 80 -0.72 11.70 7.49
N ALA A 81 -0.76 10.39 7.73
CA ALA A 81 -0.34 9.78 8.99
C ALA A 81 1.04 10.27 9.46
N SER A 82 1.15 10.48 10.78
CA SER A 82 2.39 10.92 11.41
C SER A 82 3.53 9.94 11.13
N GLY A 83 4.69 10.47 10.72
CA GLY A 83 5.88 9.67 10.40
C GLY A 83 5.96 9.19 8.95
N SER A 84 4.90 9.28 8.14
CA SER A 84 4.94 8.81 6.74
C SER A 84 6.00 9.51 5.89
N THR A 85 6.18 10.83 6.05
CA THR A 85 7.24 11.58 5.35
C THR A 85 8.64 11.10 5.72
N LYS A 86 8.87 10.76 7.00
CA LYS A 86 10.16 10.22 7.45
C LYS A 86 10.38 8.83 6.88
N TRP A 87 9.36 7.97 6.91
CA TRP A 87 9.45 6.61 6.40
C TRP A 87 9.78 6.57 4.91
N VAL A 88 9.07 7.36 4.08
CA VAL A 88 9.30 7.37 2.63
C VAL A 88 10.72 7.82 2.27
N ARG A 89 11.27 8.82 2.98
CA ARG A 89 12.66 9.26 2.77
C ARG A 89 13.71 8.19 3.06
N GLN A 90 13.35 7.15 3.82
CA GLN A 90 14.27 6.08 4.21
C GLN A 90 14.16 4.84 3.32
N HIS A 91 13.08 4.69 2.56
CA HIS A 91 12.74 3.46 1.84
C HIS A 91 12.47 3.66 0.33
N MET A 92 12.56 4.90 -0.16
CA MET A 92 12.45 5.28 -1.58
C MET A 92 13.55 6.28 -1.94
#